data_AF-A0A345GZ67-F1
#
_entry.id   AF-A0A345GZ67-F1
#
_cell.length_a   1.000
_cell.length_b   1.000
_cell.length_c   1.000
_cell.angle_alpha   90.00
_cell.angle_beta   90.00
_cell.angle_gamma   90.00
#
_symmetry.space_group_name_H-M   'P 1'
#
loop_
_entity.id
_entity.type
_entity.pdbx_description
1 polymer ?
#
loop_
_entity_poly.entity_id
_entity_poly.type
_entity_poly.pdbx_seq_one_letter_code
_entity_poly.pdbx_strand_id
1 'polypeptide(L)'
;MSAHPYVRIWMGACSNTQPMNERIFMNTRHAKLKLHYIIHNEPNSIKAFVAQELLSKKNYQAFFEALFIKGCACGVVSSLKHYDQTHYFFDKYYDQIETLRLEREPPEFDLLDLNYDLKSAYAWFAFEQVASDLAFELGIYAAQ
;
A
#
# COMPACT_ATOMS: atom_id res chain seq x y z
N MET A 1 -25.05 -12.45 -1.61
CA MET A 1 -23.99 -12.39 -0.58
C MET A 1 -22.69 -12.15 -1.35
N SER A 2 -22.28 -10.90 -1.43
CA SER A 2 -21.21 -10.40 -2.28
C SER A 2 -19.85 -10.76 -1.70
N ALA A 3 -19.07 -11.57 -2.41
CA ALA A 3 -17.68 -11.83 -2.10
C ALA A 3 -16.86 -10.57 -2.39
N HIS A 4 -16.14 -10.05 -1.40
CA HIS A 4 -15.15 -8.99 -1.59
C HIS A 4 -13.94 -9.56 -2.36
N PRO A 5 -13.50 -8.94 -3.46
CA PRO A 5 -12.34 -9.39 -4.22
C PRO A 5 -11.08 -8.70 -3.71
N TYR A 6 -10.65 -8.99 -2.48
CA TYR A 6 -9.35 -8.53 -2.00
C TYR A 6 -8.30 -9.63 -2.15
N VAL A 7 -7.49 -9.47 -3.21
CA VAL A 7 -6.05 -9.76 -3.27
C VAL A 7 -5.65 -11.19 -2.89
N ARG A 8 -5.82 -12.12 -3.84
CA ARG A 8 -4.78 -13.14 -4.04
C ARG A 8 -3.55 -12.41 -4.59
N ILE A 9 -2.45 -12.42 -3.85
CA ILE A 9 -1.04 -12.55 -4.28
C ILE A 9 -0.22 -12.19 -3.04
N TRP A 10 0.21 -13.20 -2.27
CA TRP A 10 1.38 -13.15 -1.39
C TRP A 10 1.77 -14.61 -1.08
N MET A 11 2.22 -15.33 -2.10
CA MET A 11 3.02 -16.55 -1.95
C MET A 11 3.97 -16.61 -3.14
N GLY A 12 5.27 -16.66 -2.86
CA GLY A 12 6.28 -17.38 -3.65
C GLY A 12 6.48 -17.02 -5.14
N ALA A 13 7.71 -16.58 -5.42
CA ALA A 13 8.40 -16.60 -6.72
C ALA A 13 7.93 -15.60 -7.78
N CYS A 14 8.89 -14.76 -8.21
CA CYS A 14 8.88 -14.03 -9.48
C CYS A 14 8.48 -14.94 -10.65
N SER A 15 7.18 -15.00 -10.94
CA SER A 15 6.63 -15.77 -12.05
C SER A 15 5.49 -14.99 -12.69
N ASN A 16 5.53 -14.95 -14.01
CA ASN A 16 4.86 -14.00 -14.89
C ASN A 16 3.40 -14.35 -15.19
N THR A 17 2.70 -13.40 -15.83
CA THR A 17 1.41 -13.43 -16.58
C THR A 17 0.17 -13.03 -15.74
N GLN A 18 -0.74 -12.09 -16.10
CA GLN A 18 -1.34 -11.61 -17.36
C GLN A 18 -1.98 -10.18 -17.20
N PRO A 19 -2.61 -9.53 -18.23
CA PRO A 19 -2.55 -8.09 -18.45
C PRO A 19 -3.66 -7.27 -17.77
N MET A 20 -3.30 -6.13 -17.19
CA MET A 20 -4.22 -5.09 -16.73
C MET A 20 -4.46 -4.10 -17.88
N ASN A 21 -5.60 -4.18 -18.56
CA ASN A 21 -5.92 -3.28 -19.67
C ASN A 21 -7.31 -2.68 -19.52
N GLU A 22 -7.39 -1.65 -18.69
CA GLU A 22 -8.31 -0.51 -18.87
C GLU A 22 -7.66 0.69 -18.18
N ARG A 23 -7.05 1.57 -18.98
CA ARG A 23 -6.42 2.80 -18.47
C ARG A 23 -7.52 3.76 -18.06
N ILE A 24 -7.89 3.78 -16.77
CA ILE A 24 -8.73 4.85 -16.23
C ILE A 24 -7.92 6.16 -16.33
N PHE A 25 -8.46 7.15 -17.03
CA PHE A 25 -7.81 8.45 -17.18
C PHE A 25 -7.80 9.19 -15.84
N MET A 26 -6.68 9.08 -15.13
CA MET A 26 -6.35 9.85 -13.94
C MET A 26 -6.38 11.36 -14.23
N ASN A 27 -7.26 12.11 -13.55
CA ASN A 27 -7.13 13.56 -13.51
C ASN A 27 -6.03 13.94 -12.50
N THR A 28 -4.78 14.08 -12.98
CA THR A 28 -3.59 14.33 -12.15
C THR A 28 -3.74 15.55 -11.23
N ARG A 29 -4.45 16.59 -11.66
CA ARG A 29 -4.69 17.78 -10.84
C ARG A 29 -5.59 17.47 -9.64
N HIS A 30 -6.67 16.73 -9.85
CA HIS A 30 -7.57 16.32 -8.77
C HIS A 30 -6.88 15.37 -7.81
N ALA A 31 -6.12 14.39 -8.33
CA ALA A 31 -5.33 13.48 -7.50
C ALA A 31 -4.36 14.26 -6.61
N LYS A 32 -3.58 15.19 -7.17
CA LYS A 32 -2.63 16.01 -6.42
C LYS A 32 -3.31 16.85 -5.32
N LEU A 33 -4.46 17.45 -5.61
CA LEU A 33 -5.24 18.20 -4.61
C LEU A 33 -5.74 17.31 -3.47
N LYS A 34 -6.25 16.11 -3.79
CA LYS A 34 -6.69 15.14 -2.78
C LYS A 34 -5.53 14.67 -1.88
N LEU A 35 -4.36 14.43 -2.46
CA LEU A 35 -3.16 14.08 -1.69
C LEU A 35 -2.76 15.19 -0.71
N HIS A 36 -2.72 16.44 -1.16
CA HIS A 36 -2.45 17.58 -0.26
C HIS A 36 -3.52 17.73 0.82
N TYR A 37 -4.79 17.50 0.49
CA TYR A 37 -5.89 17.51 1.46
C TYR A 37 -5.70 16.46 2.56
N ILE A 38 -5.37 15.21 2.21
CA ILE A 38 -5.10 14.13 3.19
C ILE A 38 -3.96 14.52 4.11
N ILE A 39 -2.84 15.00 3.55
CA ILE A 39 -1.66 15.41 4.33
C ILE A 39 -1.99 16.52 5.32
N HIS A 40 -2.83 17.47 4.94
CA HIS A 40 -3.21 18.59 5.78
C HIS A 40 -4.18 18.18 6.90
N ASN A 41 -5.19 17.36 6.60
CA ASN A 41 -6.28 17.06 7.52
C ASN A 41 -6.05 15.83 8.40
N GLU A 42 -5.18 14.91 7.97
CA GLU A 42 -4.86 13.67 8.68
C GLU A 42 -3.34 13.47 8.83
N PRO A 43 -2.55 14.47 9.25
CA PRO A 43 -1.08 14.45 9.14
C PRO A 43 -0.38 13.29 9.89
N ASN A 44 -1.06 12.71 10.88
CA ASN A 44 -0.57 11.60 11.69
C ASN A 44 -1.16 10.24 11.28
N SER A 45 -1.72 10.12 10.08
CA SER A 45 -2.20 8.84 9.55
C SER A 45 -1.19 8.17 8.63
N ILE A 46 -1.29 6.84 8.51
CA ILE A 46 -0.59 6.07 7.48
C ILE A 46 -0.98 6.60 6.09
N LYS A 47 -2.25 7.00 5.91
CA LYS A 47 -2.76 7.54 4.65
C LYS A 47 -2.04 8.83 4.25
N ALA A 48 -1.76 9.72 5.20
CA ALA A 48 -0.94 10.92 4.93
C ALA A 48 0.51 10.57 4.59
N PHE A 49 1.08 9.53 5.21
CA PHE A 49 2.42 9.04 4.87
C PHE A 49 2.46 8.49 3.43
N VAL A 50 1.51 7.64 3.06
CA VAL A 50 1.36 7.13 1.68
C VAL A 50 1.16 8.29 0.70
N ALA A 51 0.35 9.28 1.04
CA ALA A 51 0.13 10.45 0.19
C ALA A 51 1.40 11.28 -0.05
N GLN A 52 2.26 11.43 0.98
CA GLN A 52 3.57 12.09 0.84
C GLN A 52 4.49 11.30 -0.08
N GLU A 53 4.55 9.97 0.09
CA GLU A 53 5.32 9.09 -0.80
C GLU A 53 4.87 9.26 -2.25
N LEU A 54 3.56 9.27 -2.51
CA LEU A 54 3.00 9.49 -3.84
C LEU A 54 3.36 10.85 -4.44
N LEU A 55 3.29 11.94 -3.68
CA LEU A 55 3.62 13.28 -4.18
C LEU A 55 5.07 13.40 -4.66
N SER A 56 5.97 12.55 -4.16
CA SER A 56 7.36 12.45 -4.64
C SER A 56 7.49 11.74 -6.00
N LYS A 57 6.45 11.04 -6.45
CA LYS A 57 6.46 10.23 -7.68
C LYS A 57 6.03 11.05 -8.89
N LYS A 58 6.70 10.82 -10.02
CA LYS A 58 6.36 11.43 -11.32
C LYS A 58 5.10 10.82 -11.95
N ASN A 59 4.85 9.53 -11.69
CA ASN A 59 3.74 8.78 -12.26
C ASN A 59 3.14 7.89 -11.17
N TYR A 60 1.92 8.23 -10.75
CA TYR A 60 1.22 7.50 -9.67
C TYR A 60 0.82 6.09 -10.09
N GLN A 61 0.34 5.93 -11.33
CA GLN A 61 -0.04 4.62 -11.85
C GLN A 61 1.15 3.66 -11.87
N ALA A 62 2.29 4.09 -12.42
CA ALA A 62 3.50 3.27 -12.44
C ALA A 62 4.02 2.92 -11.04
N PHE A 63 3.82 3.80 -10.06
CA PHE A 63 4.14 3.52 -8.66
C PHE A 63 3.26 2.41 -8.10
N PHE A 64 1.94 2.49 -8.26
CA PHE A 64 1.04 1.46 -7.74
C PHE A 64 1.18 0.13 -8.47
N GLU A 65 1.38 0.14 -9.80
CA GLU A 65 1.67 -1.07 -10.56
C GLU A 65 2.92 -1.76 -10.02
N ALA A 66 4.00 -1.01 -9.78
CA ALA A 66 5.20 -1.56 -9.17
C ALA A 66 4.96 -2.07 -7.74
N LEU A 67 4.20 -1.33 -6.93
CA LEU A 67 3.90 -1.68 -5.56
C LEU A 67 3.08 -2.97 -5.47
N PHE A 68 2.03 -3.13 -6.28
CA PHE A 68 1.16 -4.29 -6.23
C PHE A 68 1.75 -5.53 -6.92
N ILE A 69 2.70 -5.35 -7.83
CA ILE A 69 3.42 -6.47 -8.46
C ILE A 69 4.58 -6.95 -7.57
N LYS A 70 5.31 -6.04 -6.91
CA LYS A 70 6.59 -6.36 -6.24
C LYS A 70 6.54 -6.26 -4.71
N GLY A 71 5.58 -5.52 -4.16
CA GLY A 71 5.51 -5.20 -2.74
C GLY A 71 6.58 -4.21 -2.26
N CYS A 72 6.45 -3.79 -1.00
CA CYS A 72 7.40 -2.92 -0.32
C CYS A 72 8.76 -3.58 -0.11
N ALA A 73 8.78 -4.91 0.12
CA ALA A 73 9.99 -5.69 0.34
C ALA A 73 11.01 -5.56 -0.81
N CYS A 74 10.54 -5.24 -2.03
CA CYS A 74 11.39 -5.02 -3.20
C CYS A 74 11.96 -3.58 -3.31
N GLY A 75 11.78 -2.73 -2.29
CA GLY A 75 12.31 -1.37 -2.25
C GLY A 75 11.59 -0.37 -3.17
N VAL A 76 10.33 -0.63 -3.52
CA VAL A 76 9.48 0.28 -4.32
C VAL A 76 9.21 1.59 -3.56
N VAL A 77 9.04 1.48 -2.25
CA VAL A 77 8.76 2.60 -1.34
C VAL A 77 10.07 3.16 -0.83
N SER A 78 10.43 4.37 -1.26
CA SER A 78 11.72 4.98 -0.90
C SER A 78 11.82 5.33 0.58
N SER A 79 10.68 5.63 1.22
CA SER A 79 10.59 5.97 2.64
C SER A 79 10.55 4.76 3.59
N LEU A 80 10.51 3.54 3.05
CA LEU A 80 10.53 2.27 3.81
C LEU A 80 11.59 1.30 3.27
N LYS A 81 12.66 1.85 2.66
CA LYS A 81 13.69 1.06 1.98
C LYS A 81 14.66 0.41 2.96
N HIS A 82 14.92 1.06 4.09
CA HIS A 82 15.85 0.60 5.11
C HIS A 82 15.11 0.18 6.39
N TYR A 83 15.67 -0.79 7.12
CA TYR A 83 15.03 -1.36 8.31
C TYR A 83 14.76 -0.33 9.42
N ASP A 84 15.67 0.61 9.63
CA ASP A 84 15.51 1.71 10.59
C ASP A 84 14.30 2.60 10.23
N GLN A 85 14.12 2.92 8.95
CA GLN A 85 12.96 3.68 8.46
C GLN A 85 11.66 2.90 8.64
N THR A 86 11.68 1.61 8.29
CA THR A 86 10.51 0.73 8.41
C THR A 86 10.11 0.51 9.86
N HIS A 87 11.08 0.33 10.77
CA HIS A 87 10.82 0.20 12.20
C HIS A 87 10.30 1.50 12.80
N TYR A 88 10.86 2.63 12.40
CA TYR A 88 10.34 3.94 12.80
C TYR A 88 8.89 4.15 12.34
N PHE A 89 8.56 3.76 11.11
CA PHE A 89 7.19 3.77 10.61
C PHE A 89 6.28 2.87 11.45
N PHE A 90 6.71 1.65 11.75
CA PHE A 90 5.95 0.72 12.59
C PHE A 90 5.67 1.33 13.97
N ASP A 91 6.70 1.82 14.65
CA ASP A 91 6.57 2.35 16.01
C ASP A 91 5.69 3.62 16.03
N LYS A 92 5.78 4.45 15.00
CA LYS A 92 4.98 5.68 14.88
C LYS A 92 3.50 5.40 14.63
N TYR A 93 3.17 4.38 13.83
CA TYR A 93 1.81 4.11 13.37
C TYR A 93 1.21 2.83 13.95
N TYR A 94 1.80 2.29 15.02
CA TYR A 94 1.44 1.00 15.62
C TYR A 94 -0.07 0.79 15.79
N ASP A 95 -0.78 1.74 16.41
CA ASP A 95 -2.21 1.60 16.67
C ASP A 95 -3.04 1.44 15.38
N GLN A 96 -2.66 2.15 14.31
CA GLN A 96 -3.32 2.04 13.00
C GLN A 96 -2.98 0.72 12.31
N ILE A 97 -1.72 0.28 12.40
CA ILE A 97 -1.27 -1.01 11.89
C ILE A 97 -2.04 -2.15 12.56
N GLU A 98 -2.18 -2.08 13.88
CA GLU A 98 -2.87 -3.09 14.68
C GLU A 98 -4.37 -3.10 14.38
N THR A 99 -4.98 -1.93 14.20
CA THR A 99 -6.38 -1.82 13.76
C THR A 99 -6.58 -2.51 12.41
N LEU A 100 -5.74 -2.21 11.41
CA LEU A 100 -5.79 -2.85 10.09
C LEU A 100 -5.55 -4.37 10.16
N ARG A 101 -4.67 -4.81 11.06
CA ARG A 101 -4.40 -6.23 11.28
C ARG A 101 -5.61 -6.97 11.83
N LEU A 102 -6.33 -6.36 12.77
CA LEU A 102 -7.53 -6.93 13.40
C LEU A 102 -8.75 -6.92 12.48
N GLU A 103 -8.85 -5.94 11.58
CA GLU A 103 -9.96 -5.81 10.63
C GLU A 103 -9.90 -6.81 9.45
N ARG A 104 -8.77 -7.48 9.25
CA ARG A 104 -8.57 -8.42 8.14
C ARG A 104 -9.08 -9.83 8.47
N GLU A 105 -10.02 -10.36 7.68
CA GLU A 105 -10.47 -11.77 7.72
C GLU A 105 -9.94 -12.59 6.50
N PRO A 106 -9.62 -13.90 6.65
CA PRO A 106 -9.22 -14.62 7.85
C PRO A 106 -7.70 -14.47 8.12
N PRO A 107 -7.19 -14.93 9.29
CA PRO A 107 -5.81 -14.72 9.76
C PRO A 107 -4.70 -15.43 8.94
N GLU A 108 -4.92 -15.77 7.67
CA GLU A 108 -3.90 -16.27 6.71
C GLU A 108 -2.84 -15.21 6.35
N PHE A 109 -2.61 -14.23 7.23
CA PHE A 109 -1.26 -13.70 7.38
C PHE A 109 -0.45 -14.82 8.03
N ASP A 110 -0.11 -15.83 7.23
CA ASP A 110 0.76 -16.93 7.63
C ASP A 110 2.14 -16.31 7.85
N LEU A 111 2.33 -15.76 9.07
CA LEU A 111 3.60 -15.24 9.58
C LEU A 111 4.70 -16.31 9.53
N LEU A 112 4.32 -17.55 9.26
CA LEU A 112 5.12 -18.76 9.22
C LEU A 112 6.15 -18.82 8.08
N ASP A 113 6.19 -17.84 7.16
CA ASP A 113 7.23 -17.77 6.11
C ASP A 113 7.83 -16.36 5.91
N LEU A 114 7.77 -15.52 6.96
CA LEU A 114 8.43 -14.21 6.90
C LEU A 114 9.94 -14.39 7.02
N ASN A 115 10.63 -14.27 5.89
CA ASN A 115 12.07 -14.01 5.82
C ASN A 115 12.48 -12.63 6.39
N TYR A 116 11.59 -11.98 7.16
CA TYR A 116 11.68 -10.61 7.63
C TYR A 116 11.21 -10.52 9.09
N ASP A 117 11.66 -9.50 9.81
CA ASP A 117 11.17 -9.25 11.17
C ASP A 117 9.71 -8.77 11.17
N LEU A 118 9.02 -8.96 12.30
CA LEU A 118 7.60 -8.64 12.45
C LEU A 118 7.28 -7.16 12.20
N LYS A 119 8.14 -6.23 12.64
CA LYS A 119 7.89 -4.80 12.43
C LYS A 119 7.90 -4.49 10.94
N SER A 120 8.86 -5.05 10.22
CA SER A 120 8.96 -4.88 8.76
C SER A 120 7.75 -5.48 8.05
N ALA A 121 7.37 -6.70 8.39
CA ALA A 121 6.22 -7.37 7.78
C ALA A 121 4.92 -6.57 7.96
N TYR A 122 4.65 -6.10 9.18
CA TYR A 122 3.44 -5.34 9.47
C TYR A 122 3.46 -3.91 8.93
N ALA A 123 4.61 -3.25 8.93
CA ALA A 123 4.78 -1.94 8.30
C ALA A 123 4.45 -2.00 6.80
N TRP A 124 5.00 -2.99 6.09
CA TRP A 124 4.75 -3.18 4.67
C TRP A 124 3.30 -3.57 4.38
N PHE A 125 2.74 -4.49 5.17
CA PHE A 125 1.31 -4.83 5.08
C PHE A 125 0.43 -3.59 5.20
N ALA A 126 0.62 -2.78 6.24
CA ALA A 126 -0.22 -1.62 6.48
C ALA A 126 -0.03 -0.54 5.40
N PHE A 127 1.21 -0.33 4.94
CA PHE A 127 1.48 0.59 3.83
C PHE A 127 0.76 0.14 2.56
N GLU A 128 0.89 -1.14 2.18
CA GLU A 128 0.29 -1.69 0.97
C GLU A 128 -1.25 -1.67 1.02
N GLN A 129 -1.83 -2.01 2.17
CA GLN A 129 -3.28 -1.95 2.36
C GLN A 129 -3.80 -0.53 2.17
N VAL A 130 -3.23 0.45 2.87
CA VAL A 130 -3.65 1.85 2.77
C VAL A 130 -3.35 2.43 1.38
N ALA A 131 -2.28 2.00 0.73
CA ALA A 131 -1.98 2.35 -0.65
C ALA A 131 -3.03 1.81 -1.63
N SER A 132 -3.51 0.58 -1.42
CA SER A 132 -4.61 -0.01 -2.18
C SER A 132 -5.89 0.82 -2.05
N ASP A 133 -6.29 1.12 -0.81
CA ASP A 133 -7.49 1.91 -0.54
C ASP A 133 -7.38 3.30 -1.16
N LEU A 134 -6.21 3.95 -1.04
CA LEU A 134 -5.96 5.24 -1.64
C LEU A 134 -5.99 5.20 -3.17
N ALA A 135 -5.47 4.14 -3.79
CA ALA A 135 -5.49 3.99 -5.25
C ALA A 135 -6.93 3.88 -5.79
N PHE A 136 -7.79 3.14 -5.10
CA PHE A 136 -9.22 3.09 -5.40
C PHE A 136 -9.88 4.47 -5.22
N GLU A 137 -9.60 5.14 -4.10
CA GLU A 137 -10.10 6.46 -3.78
C GLU A 137 -9.69 7.57 -4.76
N LEU A 138 -8.54 7.42 -5.41
CA LEU A 138 -8.09 8.34 -6.46
C LEU A 138 -8.75 8.00 -7.80
N GLY A 139 -9.25 6.77 -7.98
CA GLY A 139 -9.77 6.25 -9.25
C GLY A 139 -8.68 5.69 -10.16
N ILE A 140 -7.55 5.21 -9.61
CA ILE A 140 -6.45 4.60 -10.39
C ILE A 140 -6.83 3.18 -10.80
N TYR A 141 -7.52 2.48 -9.90
CA TYR A 141 -8.11 1.17 -10.15
C TYR A 141 -9.61 1.23 -9.89
N ALA A 142 -10.37 0.49 -10.70
CA ALA A 142 -11.77 0.20 -10.40
C ALA A 142 -11.83 -0.99 -9.44
N ALA A 143 -12.75 -0.95 -8.48
CA ALA A 143 -13.15 -2.14 -7.74
C ALA A 143 -13.76 -3.13 -8.74
N GLN A 144 -13.28 -4.38 -8.71
CA GLN A 144 -13.93 -5.50 -9.39
C GLN A 144 -15.09 -6.02 -8.53
#